data_AF-A0A9D8RW26-F1
#
_entry.id   AF-A0A9D8RW26-F1
#
_cell.length_a   1.000
_cell.length_b   1.000
_cell.length_c   1.000
_cell.angle_alpha   90.00
_cell.angle_beta   90.00
_cell.angle_gamma   90.00
#
_symmetry.space_group_name_H-M   'P 1'
#
loop_
_entity.id
_entity.type
_entity.pdbx_description
1 polymer ?
#
loop_
_entity_poly.entity_id
_entity_poly.type
_entity_poly.pdbx_seq_one_letter_code
_entity_poly.pdbx_strand_id
1 'polypeptide(L)'
;MKVMEIVCLLLIVAIFAIITIGVMFSSRCPKCKKFFALKYSYEKLVGKEPISKIEKLQIKDKKGQVIGTQEQRIYGTREKHKKFYICKHCKSTTVKYQDIDVY
;
A
#
# COMPACT_ATOMS: atom_id res chain seq x y z
N MET A 1 15.86 -5.77 36.20
CA MET A 1 14.95 -6.56 35.33
C MET A 1 13.58 -5.93 35.15
N LYS A 2 12.82 -5.62 36.21
CA LYS A 2 11.46 -5.04 36.09
C LYS A 2 11.37 -3.71 35.32
N VAL A 3 12.35 -2.81 35.48
CA VAL A 3 12.36 -1.50 34.80
C VAL A 3 12.48 -1.63 33.29
N MET A 4 13.30 -2.57 32.80
CA MET A 4 13.49 -2.81 31.37
C MET A 4 12.22 -3.37 30.71
N GLU A 5 11.52 -4.29 31.40
CA GLU A 5 10.24 -4.82 30.92
C GLU A 5 9.15 -3.75 30.86
N ILE A 6 9.08 -2.87 31.87
CA ILE A 6 8.14 -1.74 31.88
C ILE A 6 8.41 -0.78 30.72
N VAL A 7 9.68 -0.46 30.45
CA VAL A 7 10.07 0.40 29.32
C VAL A 7 9.69 -0.25 27.97
N CYS A 8 9.93 -1.55 27.80
CA CYS A 8 9.50 -2.28 26.60
C CYS A 8 7.97 -2.25 26.42
N LEU A 9 7.20 -2.47 27.48
CA LEU A 9 5.73 -2.39 27.43
C LEU A 9 5.24 -1.01 27.01
N LEU A 10 5.82 0.06 27.57
CA LEU A 10 5.45 1.43 27.21
C LEU A 10 5.74 1.76 25.75
N LEU A 11 6.87 1.29 25.21
CA LEU A 11 7.21 1.47 23.79
C LEU A 11 6.22 0.75 22.87
N ILE A 12 5.83 -0.48 23.22
CA ILE A 12 4.83 -1.25 22.46
C ILE A 12 3.49 -0.49 22.45
N VAL A 13 3.01 -0.05 23.62
CA VAL A 13 1.75 0.73 23.73
C VAL A 13 1.82 2.01 22.90
N ALA A 14 2.95 2.74 22.94
CA ALA A 14 3.13 3.96 22.16
C ALA A 14 3.08 3.70 20.65
N ILE A 15 3.73 2.63 20.17
CA ILE A 15 3.69 2.23 18.76
C ILE A 15 2.27 1.89 18.33
N PHE A 16 1.54 1.10 19.13
CA PHE A 16 0.14 0.77 18.87
C PHE A 16 -0.75 2.03 18.83
N ALA A 17 -0.54 2.99 19.73
CA ALA A 17 -1.29 4.25 19.74
C ALA A 17 -1.05 5.06 18.46
N ILE A 18 0.20 5.19 18.01
CA ILE A 18 0.54 5.90 16.77
C ILE A 18 -0.12 5.25 15.55
N ILE A 19 -0.07 3.92 15.45
CA ILE A 19 -0.68 3.17 14.33
C ILE A 19 -2.20 3.37 14.32
N THR A 20 -2.85 3.20 15.47
CA THR A 20 -4.32 3.33 15.58
C THR A 20 -4.81 4.73 15.24
N ILE A 21 -4.10 5.77 15.69
CA ILE A 21 -4.39 7.17 15.33
C ILE A 21 -4.23 7.36 13.81
N GLY A 22 -3.13 6.92 13.21
CA GLY A 22 -2.90 7.04 11.77
C GLY A 22 -4.02 6.38 10.92
N VAL A 23 -4.44 5.18 11.30
CA VAL A 23 -5.54 4.46 10.62
C VAL A 23 -6.87 5.18 10.82
N MET A 24 -7.13 5.72 12.02
CA MET A 24 -8.33 6.48 12.31
C MET A 24 -8.42 7.74 11.44
N PHE A 25 -7.33 8.52 11.32
CA PHE A 25 -7.31 9.72 10.49
C PHE A 25 -7.43 9.43 8.99
N SER A 26 -6.79 8.37 8.48
CA SER A 26 -6.86 8.01 7.05
C SER A 26 -8.24 7.48 6.63
N SER A 27 -9.03 6.95 7.56
CA SER A 27 -10.39 6.44 7.34
C SER A 27 -11.49 7.49 7.57
N ARG A 28 -11.10 8.73 7.91
CA ARG A 28 -12.02 9.83 8.17
C ARG A 28 -12.72 10.30 6.89
N CYS A 29 -14.04 10.36 6.92
CA CYS A 29 -14.80 10.93 5.80
C CYS A 29 -14.57 12.45 5.72
N PRO A 30 -14.17 13.01 4.56
CA PRO A 30 -13.89 14.44 4.42
C PRO A 30 -15.13 15.33 4.64
N LYS A 31 -16.35 14.83 4.34
CA LYS A 31 -17.59 15.61 4.50
C LYS A 31 -18.15 15.56 5.93
N CYS A 32 -18.45 14.37 6.44
CA CYS A 32 -19.10 14.22 7.75
C CYS A 32 -18.12 14.04 8.92
N LYS A 33 -16.80 14.00 8.65
CA LYS A 33 -15.72 13.88 9.65
C LYS A 33 -15.76 12.63 10.53
N LYS A 34 -16.69 11.70 10.31
CA LYS A 34 -16.77 10.41 11.01
C LYS A 34 -15.63 9.48 10.57
N PHE A 35 -15.05 8.78 11.54
CA PHE A 35 -13.98 7.80 11.35
C PHE A 35 -14.54 6.48 10.80
N PHE A 36 -13.70 5.68 10.12
CA PHE A 36 -14.06 4.36 9.57
C PHE A 36 -15.34 4.33 8.71
N ALA A 37 -15.66 5.47 8.10
CA ALA A 37 -16.93 5.66 7.42
C ALA A 37 -16.89 5.34 5.93
N LEU A 38 -15.70 5.35 5.30
CA LEU A 38 -15.53 5.10 3.87
C LEU A 38 -15.59 3.59 3.57
N LYS A 39 -16.57 3.16 2.77
CA LYS A 39 -16.63 1.81 2.17
C LYS A 39 -16.19 1.85 0.73
N TYR A 40 -15.41 0.86 0.30
CA TYR A 40 -15.18 0.64 -1.12
C TYR A 40 -16.52 0.36 -1.83
N SER A 41 -16.70 0.94 -3.02
CA SER A 41 -17.91 0.77 -3.83
C SER A 41 -17.59 0.03 -5.13
N TYR A 42 -16.80 0.65 -6.00
CA TYR A 42 -16.35 0.06 -7.25
C TYR A 42 -15.07 0.74 -7.72
N GLU A 43 -14.41 0.15 -8.70
CA GLU A 43 -13.26 0.72 -9.37
C GLU A 43 -13.49 0.80 -10.87
N LYS A 44 -12.81 1.73 -11.52
CA LYS A 44 -12.84 1.91 -12.97
C LYS A 44 -11.42 2.09 -13.48
N LEU A 45 -11.05 1.31 -14.47
CA LEU A 45 -9.83 1.56 -15.24
C LEU A 45 -10.00 2.85 -16.05
N VAL A 46 -9.08 3.79 -15.87
CA VAL A 46 -9.12 5.12 -16.53
C VAL A 46 -7.94 5.39 -17.44
N GLY A 47 -6.92 4.53 -17.43
CA GLY A 47 -5.78 4.66 -18.33
C GLY A 47 -4.91 3.42 -18.33
N LYS A 48 -4.18 3.24 -19.44
CA LYS A 48 -3.12 2.25 -19.60
C LYS A 48 -1.93 2.92 -20.26
N GLU A 49 -0.74 2.71 -19.71
CA GLU A 49 0.51 3.26 -20.21
C GLU A 49 1.53 2.13 -20.34
N PRO A 50 2.17 1.93 -21.50
CA PRO A 50 3.23 0.92 -21.64
C PRO A 50 4.44 1.34 -20.79
N ILE A 51 4.99 0.40 -20.03
CA ILE A 51 6.17 0.60 -19.18
C ILE A 51 7.21 -0.48 -19.46
N SER A 52 8.46 -0.20 -19.14
CA SER A 52 9.52 -1.21 -19.12
C SER A 52 10.40 -1.02 -17.89
N LYS A 53 10.88 -2.13 -17.34
CA LYS A 53 11.78 -2.15 -16.19
C LYS A 53 12.99 -3.02 -16.52
N ILE A 54 14.18 -2.58 -16.12
CA ILE A 54 15.38 -3.39 -16.19
C ILE A 54 15.53 -4.10 -14.84
N GLU A 55 15.52 -5.43 -14.86
CA GLU A 55 15.75 -6.25 -13.69
C GLU A 55 17.11 -6.96 -13.79
N LYS A 56 17.82 -7.02 -12.67
CA LYS A 56 19.08 -7.75 -12.55
C LYS A 56 18.80 -9.15 -12.05
N LEU A 57 18.85 -10.13 -12.94
CA LEU A 57 18.74 -11.53 -12.62
C LEU A 57 20.09 -12.06 -12.14
N GLN A 58 20.09 -12.72 -10.99
CA GLN A 58 21.27 -13.41 -10.49
C GLN A 58 21.33 -14.81 -11.09
N ILE A 59 22.40 -15.10 -11.81
CA ILE A 59 22.70 -16.44 -12.30
C ILE A 59 23.34 -17.20 -11.13
N LYS A 60 22.72 -18.30 -10.71
CA LYS A 60 23.20 -19.12 -9.60
C LYS A 60 23.68 -20.48 -10.11
N ASP A 61 24.79 -20.95 -9.58
CA ASP A 61 25.26 -22.32 -9.78
C ASP A 61 24.37 -23.32 -9.01
N LYS A 62 24.51 -24.63 -9.26
CA LYS A 62 23.79 -25.72 -8.60
C LYS A 62 23.92 -25.73 -7.08
N LYS A 63 24.97 -25.09 -6.54
CA LYS A 63 25.18 -24.88 -5.09
C LYS A 63 24.51 -23.62 -4.54
N GLY A 64 23.76 -22.87 -5.35
CA GLY A 64 23.10 -21.63 -4.99
C GLY A 64 24.00 -20.38 -4.93
N GLN A 65 25.28 -20.52 -5.28
CA GLN A 65 26.23 -19.41 -5.32
C GLN A 65 26.00 -18.54 -6.56
N VAL A 66 26.01 -17.22 -6.39
CA VAL A 66 25.84 -16.27 -7.51
C VAL A 66 27.12 -16.27 -8.35
N ILE A 67 27.02 -16.74 -9.58
CA ILE A 67 28.14 -16.84 -10.54
C ILE A 67 28.13 -15.71 -11.58
N GLY A 68 27.06 -14.92 -11.62
CA GLY A 68 26.97 -13.77 -12.50
C GLY A 68 25.65 -13.02 -12.34
N THR A 69 25.55 -11.86 -12.99
CA THR A 69 24.33 -11.07 -13.06
C THR A 69 24.02 -10.74 -14.51
N GLN A 70 22.77 -10.99 -14.93
CA GLN A 70 22.26 -10.64 -16.25
C GLN A 70 21.21 -9.54 -16.11
N GLU A 71 21.29 -8.52 -16.95
CA GLU A 71 20.25 -7.51 -17.06
C GLU A 71 19.19 -7.97 -18.06
N GLN A 72 17.95 -8.08 -17.62
CA GLN A 72 16.81 -8.39 -18.47
C GLN A 72 15.82 -7.23 -18.45
N ARG A 73 15.42 -6.77 -19.64
CA ARG A 73 14.33 -5.80 -19.78
C ARG A 73 12.99 -6.54 -19.78
N ILE A 74 12.12 -6.20 -18.84
CA ILE A 74 10.77 -6.72 -18.73
C ILE A 74 9.80 -5.62 -19.18
N TYR A 75 8.92 -5.97 -20.11
CA TYR A 75 7.88 -5.08 -20.62
C TYR A 75 6.59 -5.31 -19.85
N GLY A 76 5.93 -4.22 -19.47
CA GLY A 76 4.69 -4.27 -18.72
C GLY A 76 3.74 -3.15 -19.12
N THR A 77 2.59 -3.09 -18.46
CA THR A 77 1.60 -2.02 -18.59
C THR A 77 1.28 -1.44 -17.22
N ARG A 78 1.38 -0.13 -17.09
CA ARG A 78 0.86 0.62 -15.95
C ARG A 78 -0.62 0.89 -16.14
N GLU A 79 -1.43 0.37 -15.25
CA GLU A 79 -2.87 0.57 -15.23
C GLU A 79 -3.26 1.63 -14.20
N LYS A 80 -3.97 2.67 -14.63
CA LYS A 80 -4.53 3.71 -13.76
C LYS A 80 -5.94 3.33 -13.35
N HIS A 81 -6.13 3.01 -12.07
CA HIS A 81 -7.41 2.63 -11.47
C HIS A 81 -8.00 3.77 -10.65
N LYS A 82 -9.27 4.08 -10.90
CA LYS A 82 -10.06 5.07 -10.15
C LYS A 82 -11.00 4.34 -9.19
N LYS A 83 -10.69 4.36 -7.89
CA LYS A 83 -11.46 3.69 -6.83
C LYS A 83 -12.45 4.65 -6.19
N PHE A 84 -13.70 4.24 -6.12
CA PHE A 84 -14.80 5.01 -5.54
C PHE A 84 -15.13 4.47 -4.14
N TYR A 85 -15.18 5.38 -3.18
CA TYR A 85 -15.51 5.09 -1.79
C TYR A 85 -16.76 5.85 -1.37
N ILE A 86 -17.75 5.17 -0.81
CA ILE A 86 -19.00 5.76 -0.34
C ILE A 86 -19.00 5.79 1.19
N CYS A 87 -19.31 6.94 1.77
CA CYS A 87 -19.47 7.08 3.21
C CYS A 87 -20.76 6.40 3.71
N LYS A 88 -20.64 5.51 4.71
CA LYS A 88 -21.78 4.82 5.36
C LYS A 88 -22.80 5.77 5.98
N HIS A 89 -22.36 6.95 6.43
CA HIS A 89 -23.20 7.87 7.19
C HIS A 89 -23.82 8.99 6.32
N CYS A 90 -23.00 9.68 5.54
CA CYS A 90 -23.46 10.83 4.75
C CYS A 90 -23.58 10.54 3.24
N LYS A 91 -23.35 9.29 2.82
CA LYS A 91 -23.44 8.83 1.42
C LYS A 91 -22.57 9.61 0.43
N SER A 92 -21.59 10.37 0.93
CA SER A 92 -20.68 11.12 0.06
C SER A 92 -19.69 10.19 -0.61
N THR A 93 -19.43 10.45 -1.89
CA THR A 93 -18.45 9.72 -2.67
C THR A 93 -17.09 10.41 -2.58
N THR A 94 -16.06 9.64 -2.25
CA THR A 94 -14.65 10.05 -2.30
C THR A 94 -13.95 9.19 -3.35
N VAL A 95 -13.08 9.79 -4.14
CA VAL A 95 -12.34 9.10 -5.21
C VAL A 95 -10.87 9.03 -4.81
N LYS A 96 -10.24 7.88 -5.06
CA LYS A 96 -8.79 7.71 -4.98
C LYS A 96 -8.26 7.13 -6.30
N TYR A 97 -7.08 7.54 -6.70
CA TYR A 97 -6.38 7.02 -7.88
C TYR A 97 -5.29 6.05 -7.42
N GLN A 98 -5.11 4.96 -8.15
CA GLN A 98 -4.09 3.96 -7.89
C GLN A 98 -3.47 3.49 -9.20
N ASP A 99 -2.16 3.65 -9.33
CA ASP A 99 -1.37 3.10 -10.43
C ASP A 99 -0.92 1.66 -10.06
N ILE A 100 -1.13 0.72 -10.98
CA ILE A 100 -0.76 -0.69 -10.81
C ILE A 100 0.14 -1.08 -11.98
N ASP A 101 1.39 -1.45 -11.69
CA ASP A 101 2.34 -1.91 -12.69
C ASP A 101 2.17 -3.43 -12.89
N VAL A 102 1.76 -3.83 -14.09
CA VAL A 102 1.56 -5.23 -14.50
C VAL A 102 2.70 -5.63 -15.43
N TYR A 103 3.59 -6.53 -14.98
CA TYR A 103 4.76 -7.01 -15.71
C TYR A 103 4.56 -8.45 -16.19
#